data_AF-A0A4U6UN91-F1
#
_entry.id   AF-A0A4U6UN91-F1
#
_cell.length_a   1.000
_cell.length_b   1.000
_cell.length_c   1.000
_cell.angle_alpha   90.00
_cell.angle_beta   90.00
_cell.angle_gamma   90.00
#
_symmetry.space_group_name_H-M   'P 1'
#
loop_
_entity.id
_entity.type
_entity.pdbx_description
1 polymer ?
#
loop_
_entity_poly.entity_id
_entity_poly.type
_entity_poly.pdbx_seq_one_letter_code
_entity_poly.pdbx_strand_id
1 'polypeptide(L)'
;MAHSSWLLTCSPWSTFAALAALMTSALVLSYASSSFLNQRAAYDYDDPYGPDAEPSAAAAAAAAAGALVPRKGPGYPPVFAYYITGGRGDCLRVTRLLKAVYHPRNRYLLHLDAGAGAYERARLASYARSEQSFLEYGNVHVVGKGDALDGRGPSAVAAVLRGAAVLLRVGADWDWLVTLGAADYPLVTQDDLLYAFSSVPRDLNFIDHRADSETHHVVVLDQNLLQSTNAEISFSSGHREKPDAFELFRGSPWPILSRAFVEHCVAAPDNLPRTLLMYFSNTLDAAEFYFQTVMANSQRFRNSTVNHSVRLDVPPPPPPQQQPGADQQQSRYDALVGSGAAFAGRFGDDEALLQRIDEEVLRRPLDGVTPGAWCAGGSGEEGVAESECSLGGDIDAVRQGAAGRRLASLINSLVGTGA
;
A
#
# COMPACT_ATOMS: atom_id res chain seq x y z
N MET A 1 42.71 -84.18 -26.96
CA MET A 1 41.46 -83.97 -26.17
C MET A 1 41.66 -82.77 -25.27
N ALA A 2 40.57 -82.03 -25.02
CA ALA A 2 40.41 -80.81 -24.21
C ALA A 2 40.72 -79.46 -24.90
N HIS A 3 39.70 -78.93 -25.59
CA HIS A 3 39.48 -77.50 -25.73
C HIS A 3 38.77 -76.99 -24.47
N SER A 4 39.26 -75.93 -23.85
CA SER A 4 38.56 -75.18 -22.80
C SER A 4 38.21 -73.78 -23.31
N SER A 5 36.93 -73.45 -23.20
CA SER A 5 36.32 -72.16 -23.49
C SER A 5 35.98 -71.48 -22.16
N TRP A 6 36.29 -70.19 -22.02
CA TRP A 6 35.85 -69.37 -20.88
C TRP A 6 34.79 -68.38 -21.37
N LEU A 7 33.58 -68.50 -20.82
CA LEU A 7 32.48 -67.55 -20.98
C LEU A 7 32.50 -66.56 -19.82
N LEU A 8 32.56 -65.26 -20.14
CA LEU A 8 32.35 -64.17 -19.19
C LEU A 8 30.85 -63.93 -19.01
N THR A 9 30.35 -64.10 -17.80
CA THR A 9 28.98 -63.76 -17.40
C THR A 9 28.91 -62.28 -17.01
N CYS A 10 28.09 -61.49 -17.71
CA CYS A 10 27.74 -60.12 -17.31
C CYS A 10 26.59 -60.16 -16.29
N SER A 11 26.81 -59.52 -15.14
CA SER A 11 25.80 -59.34 -14.08
C SER A 11 24.71 -58.34 -14.53
N PRO A 12 23.41 -58.63 -14.33
CA PRO A 12 22.30 -57.77 -14.73
C PRO A 12 22.13 -56.50 -13.88
N TRP A 13 23.00 -56.23 -12.90
CA TRP A 13 22.87 -55.04 -12.04
C TRP A 13 23.61 -53.80 -12.59
N SER A 14 24.58 -53.99 -13.49
CA SER A 14 25.31 -52.88 -14.12
C SER A 14 24.46 -52.09 -15.11
N THR A 15 23.49 -52.74 -15.75
CA THR A 15 22.58 -52.10 -16.73
C THR A 15 21.55 -51.19 -16.05
N PHE A 16 21.06 -51.55 -14.86
CA PHE A 16 20.13 -50.70 -14.10
C PHE A 16 20.80 -49.44 -13.53
N ALA A 17 22.05 -49.55 -13.07
CA ALA A 17 22.81 -48.39 -12.58
C ALA A 17 23.11 -47.37 -13.70
N ALA A 18 23.42 -47.85 -14.91
CA ALA A 18 23.64 -46.98 -16.07
C ALA A 18 22.37 -46.25 -16.52
N LEU A 19 21.22 -46.93 -16.49
CA LEU A 19 19.93 -46.32 -16.82
C LEU A 19 19.50 -45.24 -15.81
N ALA A 20 19.71 -45.47 -14.52
CA ALA A 20 19.39 -44.48 -13.48
C ALA A 20 20.25 -43.20 -13.61
N ALA A 21 21.54 -43.35 -13.92
CA ALA A 21 22.44 -42.22 -14.13
C ALA A 21 22.10 -41.39 -15.38
N LEU A 22 21.62 -42.03 -16.45
CA LEU A 22 21.18 -41.32 -17.66
C LEU A 22 19.90 -40.51 -17.42
N MET A 23 18.95 -41.04 -16.64
CA MET A 23 17.68 -40.35 -16.36
C MET A 23 17.88 -39.12 -15.46
N THR A 24 18.76 -39.20 -14.46
CA THR A 24 19.07 -38.03 -13.61
C THR A 24 19.84 -36.96 -14.37
N SER A 25 20.76 -37.36 -15.25
CA SER A 25 21.50 -36.43 -16.11
C SER A 25 20.58 -35.68 -17.07
N ALA A 26 19.61 -36.38 -17.68
CA ALA A 26 18.64 -35.77 -18.60
C ALA A 26 17.72 -34.76 -17.89
N LEU A 27 17.31 -35.02 -16.64
CA LEU A 27 16.52 -34.10 -15.82
C LEU A 27 17.29 -32.83 -15.43
N VAL A 28 18.58 -32.95 -15.13
CA VAL A 28 19.43 -31.80 -14.80
C VAL A 28 19.69 -30.94 -16.05
N LEU A 29 19.92 -31.56 -17.21
CA LEU A 29 20.10 -30.85 -18.48
C LEU A 29 18.82 -30.15 -18.97
N SER A 30 17.63 -30.72 -18.73
CA SER A 30 16.37 -30.06 -19.08
C SER A 30 16.08 -28.85 -18.19
N TYR A 31 16.40 -28.94 -16.89
CA TYR A 31 16.25 -27.83 -15.94
C TYR A 31 17.27 -26.69 -16.20
N ALA A 32 18.50 -27.03 -16.59
CA ALA A 32 19.48 -26.03 -17.00
C ALA A 32 19.06 -25.33 -18.31
N SER A 33 18.53 -26.08 -19.29
CA SER A 33 18.12 -25.52 -20.59
C SER A 33 16.93 -24.58 -20.49
N SER A 34 15.95 -24.86 -19.61
CA SER A 34 14.82 -23.95 -19.36
C SER A 34 15.25 -22.66 -18.65
N SER A 35 16.26 -22.76 -17.78
CA SER A 35 16.82 -21.60 -17.08
C SER A 35 17.62 -20.68 -18.03
N PHE A 36 18.40 -21.26 -18.95
CA PHE A 36 19.20 -20.49 -19.93
C PHE A 36 18.36 -19.83 -21.03
N LEU A 37 17.26 -20.45 -21.46
CA LEU A 37 16.36 -19.84 -22.46
C LEU A 37 15.54 -18.68 -21.88
N ASN A 38 15.19 -18.71 -20.60
CA ASN A 38 14.46 -17.62 -19.94
C ASN A 38 15.34 -16.39 -19.61
N GLN A 39 16.65 -16.48 -19.70
CA GLN A 39 17.58 -15.42 -19.31
C GLN A 39 17.98 -14.48 -20.47
N ARG A 40 17.65 -14.84 -21.71
CA ARG A 40 18.12 -14.12 -22.92
C ARG A 40 17.27 -12.90 -23.31
N ALA A 41 16.19 -12.61 -22.59
CA ALA A 41 15.30 -11.48 -22.86
C ALA A 41 15.54 -10.25 -21.94
N ALA A 42 16.65 -10.20 -21.19
CA ALA A 42 16.82 -9.22 -20.10
C ALA A 42 17.72 -8.00 -20.40
N TYR A 43 18.26 -7.85 -21.61
CA TYR A 43 19.09 -6.69 -21.95
C TYR A 43 18.90 -6.27 -23.41
N ASP A 44 17.73 -5.71 -23.71
CA ASP A 44 17.58 -4.79 -24.85
C ASP A 44 16.94 -3.51 -24.30
N TYR A 45 17.65 -2.39 -24.41
CA TYR A 45 17.25 -1.10 -23.89
C TYR A 45 16.67 -0.29 -25.05
N ASP A 46 15.36 -0.41 -25.26
CA ASP A 46 14.61 0.48 -26.14
C ASP A 46 14.17 1.73 -25.35
N ASP A 47 14.63 2.89 -25.80
CA ASP A 47 14.31 4.21 -25.27
C ASP A 47 12.91 4.66 -25.75
N PRO A 48 11.87 4.72 -24.87
CA PRO A 48 10.50 4.97 -25.29
C PRO A 48 10.09 6.46 -25.28
N TYR A 49 11.00 7.41 -25.04
CA TYR A 49 10.64 8.84 -24.86
C TYR A 49 10.97 9.72 -26.09
N GLY A 50 10.64 9.24 -27.29
CA GLY A 50 10.57 10.08 -28.49
C GLY A 50 9.26 10.90 -28.51
N PRO A 51 9.27 12.14 -29.02
CA PRO A 51 8.11 13.04 -29.05
C PRO A 51 6.94 12.57 -29.96
N ASP A 52 7.08 11.43 -30.65
CA ASP A 52 6.08 10.86 -31.56
C ASP A 52 5.58 9.45 -31.11
N ALA A 53 5.74 9.07 -29.84
CA ALA A 53 5.40 7.73 -29.37
C ALA A 53 3.88 7.46 -29.32
N GLU A 54 3.43 6.50 -30.15
CA GLU A 54 2.08 5.92 -30.13
C GLU A 54 1.74 5.32 -28.74
N PRO A 55 0.44 5.25 -28.37
CA PRO A 55 0.02 4.77 -27.05
C PRO A 55 0.60 3.38 -26.73
N SER A 56 1.20 3.24 -25.54
CA SER A 56 1.93 2.03 -25.15
C SER A 56 1.04 0.79 -25.15
N ALA A 57 1.64 -0.38 -25.42
CA ALA A 57 0.97 -1.67 -25.37
C ALA A 57 0.28 -1.96 -24.02
N ALA A 58 0.72 -1.32 -22.92
CA ALA A 58 0.08 -1.40 -21.61
C ALA A 58 -1.27 -0.67 -21.56
N ALA A 59 -1.39 0.49 -22.23
CA ALA A 59 -2.67 1.20 -22.36
C ALA A 59 -3.64 0.42 -23.27
N ALA A 60 -3.13 -0.19 -24.35
CA ALA A 60 -3.92 -1.06 -25.22
C ALA A 60 -4.38 -2.35 -24.51
N ALA A 61 -3.54 -2.93 -23.66
CA ALA A 61 -3.90 -4.10 -22.83
C ALA A 61 -4.93 -3.75 -21.73
N ALA A 62 -4.84 -2.55 -21.13
CA ALA A 62 -5.85 -2.05 -20.21
C ALA A 62 -7.20 -1.80 -20.90
N ALA A 63 -7.18 -1.31 -22.15
CA ALA A 63 -8.39 -1.15 -22.97
C ALA A 63 -8.98 -2.50 -23.43
N ALA A 64 -8.15 -3.53 -23.64
CA ALA A 64 -8.60 -4.88 -23.95
C ALA A 64 -9.19 -5.62 -22.73
N ALA A 65 -8.94 -5.13 -21.51
CA ALA A 65 -9.34 -5.74 -20.24
C ALA A 65 -10.33 -4.85 -19.47
N GLY A 66 -11.45 -4.44 -20.07
CA GLY A 66 -12.64 -3.90 -19.37
C GLY A 66 -12.47 -2.67 -18.45
N ALA A 67 -11.25 -2.19 -18.22
CA ALA A 67 -10.97 -1.21 -17.19
C ALA A 67 -11.35 0.19 -17.68
N LEU A 68 -12.44 0.73 -17.14
CA LEU A 68 -12.81 2.14 -17.31
C LEU A 68 -11.64 3.01 -16.82
N VAL A 69 -11.07 3.78 -17.75
CA VAL A 69 -9.93 4.67 -17.46
C VAL A 69 -10.46 5.96 -16.84
N PRO A 70 -9.99 6.36 -15.64
CA PRO A 70 -10.33 7.64 -15.02
C PRO A 70 -10.04 8.84 -15.94
N ARG A 71 -11.00 9.75 -16.12
CA ARG A 71 -10.73 10.99 -16.88
C ARG A 71 -9.81 11.92 -16.08
N LYS A 72 -8.92 12.63 -16.75
CA LYS A 72 -7.90 13.47 -16.11
C LYS A 72 -8.01 14.94 -16.52
N GLY A 73 -7.43 15.80 -15.69
CA GLY A 73 -7.28 17.22 -15.97
C GLY A 73 -8.02 18.10 -14.96
N PRO A 74 -7.90 19.44 -15.13
CA PRO A 74 -8.61 20.41 -14.31
C PRO A 74 -10.12 20.17 -14.41
N GLY A 75 -10.79 19.97 -13.28
CA GLY A 75 -12.23 19.70 -13.21
C GLY A 75 -12.62 18.22 -13.07
N TYR A 76 -11.68 17.28 -13.18
CA TYR A 76 -11.91 15.88 -12.82
C TYR A 76 -11.34 15.54 -11.43
N PRO A 77 -12.00 14.65 -10.66
CA PRO A 77 -11.50 14.23 -9.36
C PRO A 77 -10.09 13.63 -9.45
N PRO A 78 -9.32 13.60 -8.37
CA PRO A 78 -8.02 12.95 -8.38
C PRO A 78 -8.16 11.42 -8.37
N VAL A 79 -7.06 10.73 -8.59
CA VAL A 79 -6.95 9.27 -8.48
C VAL A 79 -6.03 8.95 -7.30
N PHE A 80 -6.54 8.24 -6.29
CA PHE A 80 -5.71 7.78 -5.18
C PHE A 80 -5.15 6.39 -5.46
N ALA A 81 -3.90 6.18 -5.06
CA ALA A 81 -3.31 4.87 -4.90
C ALA A 81 -3.22 4.54 -3.41
N TYR A 82 -3.82 3.44 -3.00
CA TYR A 82 -3.79 2.95 -1.63
C TYR A 82 -2.79 1.81 -1.50
N TYR A 83 -1.87 1.94 -0.57
CA TYR A 83 -1.05 0.83 -0.09
C TYR A 83 -1.57 0.38 1.27
N ILE A 84 -2.30 -0.74 1.29
CA ILE A 84 -2.96 -1.27 2.49
C ILE A 84 -2.17 -2.47 3.00
N THR A 85 -1.64 -2.35 4.22
CA THR A 85 -0.75 -3.34 4.85
C THR A 85 -1.40 -4.00 6.06
N GLY A 86 -1.08 -5.27 6.28
CA GLY A 86 -1.42 -6.00 7.51
C GLY A 86 -0.38 -7.09 7.80
N GLY A 87 -0.49 -7.70 8.97
CA GLY A 87 0.34 -8.82 9.39
C GLY A 87 -0.47 -10.08 9.64
N ARG A 88 0.03 -10.90 10.57
CA ARG A 88 -0.64 -12.10 11.06
C ARG A 88 -2.04 -11.78 11.60
N GLY A 89 -3.06 -12.47 11.08
CA GLY A 89 -4.45 -12.33 11.54
C GLY A 89 -5.21 -11.16 10.90
N ASP A 90 -4.54 -10.30 10.13
CA ASP A 90 -5.14 -9.08 9.59
C ASP A 90 -5.88 -9.27 8.26
N CYS A 91 -5.92 -10.49 7.72
CA CYS A 91 -6.58 -10.76 6.43
C CYS A 91 -8.02 -10.21 6.36
N LEU A 92 -8.80 -10.36 7.44
CA LEU A 92 -10.18 -9.86 7.51
C LEU A 92 -10.24 -8.34 7.69
N ARG A 93 -9.34 -7.77 8.49
CA ARG A 93 -9.26 -6.32 8.72
C ARG A 93 -8.87 -5.57 7.46
N VAL A 94 -7.85 -6.04 6.74
CA VAL A 94 -7.44 -5.51 5.43
C VAL A 94 -8.57 -5.62 4.42
N THR A 95 -9.31 -6.72 4.43
CA THR A 95 -10.48 -6.92 3.56
C THR A 95 -11.61 -5.92 3.86
N ARG A 96 -11.96 -5.73 5.14
CA ARG A 96 -12.95 -4.74 5.57
C ARG A 96 -12.52 -3.32 5.21
N LEU A 97 -11.27 -2.98 5.50
CA LEU A 97 -10.70 -1.67 5.18
C LEU A 97 -10.74 -1.41 3.68
N LEU A 98 -10.32 -2.36 2.84
CA LEU A 98 -10.45 -2.24 1.38
C LEU A 98 -11.88 -1.93 0.97
N LYS A 99 -12.88 -2.68 1.49
CA LYS A 99 -14.31 -2.42 1.20
C LYS A 99 -14.73 -1.00 1.62
N ALA A 100 -14.24 -0.52 2.76
CA ALA A 100 -14.54 0.81 3.28
C ALA A 100 -13.95 1.93 2.41
N VAL A 101 -12.75 1.74 1.84
CA VAL A 101 -12.06 2.73 1.01
C VAL A 101 -12.18 2.49 -0.49
N TYR A 102 -12.99 1.53 -0.93
CA TYR A 102 -13.08 1.16 -2.34
C TYR A 102 -13.82 2.21 -3.19
N HIS A 103 -13.23 2.51 -4.35
CA HIS A 103 -13.81 3.32 -5.41
C HIS A 103 -13.18 2.87 -6.74
N PRO A 104 -13.95 2.67 -7.82
CA PRO A 104 -13.46 2.12 -9.09
C PRO A 104 -12.36 2.95 -9.75
N ARG A 105 -12.38 4.27 -9.49
CA ARG A 105 -11.36 5.22 -9.96
C ARG A 105 -9.97 4.96 -9.38
N ASN A 106 -9.90 4.54 -8.13
CA ASN A 106 -8.66 4.48 -7.35
C ASN A 106 -7.90 3.18 -7.62
N ARG A 107 -6.65 3.10 -7.16
CA ARG A 107 -5.79 1.92 -7.28
C ARG A 107 -5.49 1.35 -5.90
N TYR A 108 -5.46 0.04 -5.76
CA TYR A 108 -5.24 -0.62 -4.48
C TYR A 108 -4.14 -1.67 -4.60
N LEU A 109 -3.15 -1.59 -3.72
CA LEU A 109 -2.15 -2.62 -3.51
C LEU A 109 -2.25 -3.12 -2.07
N LEU A 110 -2.67 -4.37 -1.92
CA LEU A 110 -2.78 -5.05 -0.64
C LEU A 110 -1.51 -5.84 -0.36
N HIS A 111 -1.01 -5.75 0.87
CA HIS A 111 0.17 -6.46 1.31
C HIS A 111 -0.08 -7.07 2.69
N LEU A 112 0.21 -8.36 2.82
CA LEU A 112 0.36 -9.00 4.12
C LEU A 112 1.83 -9.39 4.28
N ASP A 113 2.39 -9.09 5.44
CA ASP A 113 3.79 -9.32 5.74
C ASP A 113 4.20 -10.80 5.81
N ALA A 114 5.47 -11.06 6.10
CA ALA A 114 5.97 -12.42 6.24
C ALA A 114 5.46 -13.14 7.50
N GLY A 115 4.89 -12.41 8.47
CA GLY A 115 4.22 -12.96 9.66
C GLY A 115 2.86 -13.59 9.35
N ALA A 116 2.17 -13.11 8.30
CA ALA A 116 0.93 -13.71 7.81
C ALA A 116 1.16 -15.10 7.20
N GLY A 117 0.21 -16.02 7.42
CA GLY A 117 0.28 -17.36 6.85
C GLY A 117 0.13 -17.38 5.33
N ALA A 118 0.67 -18.40 4.66
CA ALA A 118 0.44 -18.61 3.22
C ALA A 118 -1.06 -18.74 2.89
N TYR A 119 -1.84 -19.36 3.80
CA TYR A 119 -3.29 -19.44 3.71
C TYR A 119 -3.96 -18.06 3.74
N GLU A 120 -3.54 -17.15 4.63
CA GLU A 120 -4.11 -15.81 4.72
C GLU A 120 -3.85 -14.98 3.46
N ARG A 121 -2.62 -15.03 2.94
CA ARG A 121 -2.28 -14.38 1.66
C ARG A 121 -3.09 -14.95 0.50
N ALA A 122 -3.22 -16.27 0.42
CA ALA A 122 -4.02 -16.93 -0.60
C ALA A 122 -5.50 -16.56 -0.47
N ARG A 123 -6.04 -16.49 0.75
CA ARG A 123 -7.41 -16.08 1.04
C ARG A 123 -7.67 -14.64 0.61
N LEU A 124 -6.79 -13.70 0.96
CA LEU A 124 -6.89 -12.30 0.55
C LEU A 124 -6.87 -12.17 -0.98
N ALA A 125 -5.97 -12.89 -1.64
CA ALA A 125 -5.88 -12.91 -3.10
C ALA A 125 -7.11 -13.54 -3.77
N SER A 126 -7.67 -14.60 -3.19
CA SER A 126 -8.91 -15.23 -3.68
C SER A 126 -10.11 -14.31 -3.50
N TYR A 127 -10.18 -13.60 -2.38
CA TYR A 127 -11.22 -12.61 -2.12
C TYR A 127 -11.16 -11.45 -3.13
N ALA A 128 -9.97 -10.90 -3.39
CA ALA A 128 -9.78 -9.86 -4.39
C ALA A 128 -10.21 -10.29 -5.81
N ARG A 129 -10.21 -11.61 -6.08
CA ARG A 129 -10.66 -12.22 -7.34
C ARG A 129 -12.09 -12.74 -7.33
N SER A 130 -12.81 -12.68 -6.21
CA SER A 130 -14.21 -13.15 -6.14
C SER A 130 -15.21 -12.00 -6.17
N GLU A 131 -14.81 -10.82 -5.74
CA GLU A 131 -15.66 -9.63 -5.75
C GLU A 131 -15.81 -9.09 -7.18
N GLN A 132 -17.05 -9.03 -7.67
CA GLN A 132 -17.35 -8.69 -9.06
C GLN A 132 -16.87 -7.27 -9.41
N SER A 133 -17.03 -6.32 -8.49
CA SER A 133 -16.55 -4.95 -8.68
C SER A 133 -15.04 -4.88 -8.88
N PHE A 134 -14.26 -5.66 -8.13
CA PHE A 134 -12.80 -5.62 -8.23
C PHE A 134 -12.31 -6.25 -9.53
N LEU A 135 -13.01 -7.29 -10.00
CA LEU A 135 -12.73 -7.93 -11.29
C LEU A 135 -13.04 -7.00 -12.48
N GLU A 136 -14.20 -6.34 -12.45
CA GLU A 136 -14.66 -5.47 -13.55
C GLU A 136 -13.70 -4.29 -13.77
N TYR A 137 -13.30 -3.61 -12.69
CA TYR A 137 -12.44 -2.42 -12.79
C TYR A 137 -10.94 -2.76 -12.76
N GLY A 138 -10.57 -3.98 -12.39
CA GLY A 138 -9.18 -4.47 -12.42
C GLY A 138 -8.19 -3.63 -11.63
N ASN A 139 -8.64 -2.98 -10.55
CA ASN A 139 -7.89 -1.95 -9.83
C ASN A 139 -7.38 -2.38 -8.44
N VAL A 140 -7.57 -3.66 -8.08
CA VAL A 140 -7.11 -4.24 -6.81
C VAL A 140 -6.03 -5.30 -7.09
N HIS A 141 -4.85 -5.11 -6.49
CA HIS A 141 -3.72 -6.03 -6.61
C HIS A 141 -3.26 -6.51 -5.24
N VAL A 142 -2.77 -7.74 -5.17
CA VAL A 142 -2.26 -8.34 -3.93
C VAL A 142 -0.80 -8.75 -4.11
N VAL A 143 0.08 -8.30 -3.21
CA VAL A 143 1.48 -8.69 -3.20
C VAL A 143 1.59 -10.16 -2.78
N GLY A 144 2.10 -11.02 -3.67
CA GLY A 144 2.17 -12.46 -3.41
C GLY A 144 3.20 -12.86 -2.34
N LYS A 145 4.34 -12.18 -2.31
CA LYS A 145 5.42 -12.39 -1.33
C LYS A 145 5.42 -11.27 -0.29
N GLY A 146 5.06 -11.63 0.94
CA GLY A 146 5.15 -10.75 2.10
C GLY A 146 6.59 -10.38 2.39
N ASP A 147 6.80 -9.13 2.78
CA ASP A 147 8.09 -8.64 3.23
C ASP A 147 8.27 -8.97 4.70
N ALA A 148 9.49 -9.34 5.11
CA ALA A 148 9.81 -9.38 6.53
C ALA A 148 9.79 -7.96 7.08
N LEU A 149 9.12 -7.75 8.20
CA LEU A 149 9.04 -6.42 8.80
C LEU A 149 8.95 -6.45 10.32
N ASP A 150 9.53 -5.42 10.92
CA ASP A 150 9.18 -4.90 12.24
C ASP A 150 8.77 -3.44 12.01
N GLY A 151 7.56 -3.08 12.47
CA GLY A 151 6.99 -1.75 12.22
C GLY A 151 7.79 -0.58 12.80
N ARG A 152 8.77 -0.85 13.67
CA ARG A 152 9.64 0.16 14.30
C ARG A 152 10.98 0.33 13.57
N GLY A 153 11.29 -0.53 12.60
CA GLY A 153 12.58 -0.53 11.91
C GLY A 153 12.54 0.12 10.52
N PRO A 154 13.71 0.31 9.87
CA PRO A 154 13.82 0.71 8.48
C PRO A 154 13.15 -0.25 7.48
N SER A 155 12.91 -1.50 7.83
CA SER A 155 12.12 -2.43 7.01
C SER A 155 10.71 -1.90 6.72
N ALA A 156 10.11 -1.12 7.62
CA ALA A 156 8.84 -0.45 7.38
C ALA A 156 8.91 0.54 6.22
N VAL A 157 9.96 1.37 6.16
CA VAL A 157 10.20 2.33 5.06
C VAL A 157 10.46 1.58 3.75
N ALA A 158 11.28 0.53 3.80
CA ALA A 158 11.58 -0.30 2.64
C ALA A 158 10.32 -0.95 2.05
N ALA A 159 9.41 -1.44 2.91
CA ALA A 159 8.14 -2.03 2.48
C ALA A 159 7.24 -0.99 1.78
N VAL A 160 7.12 0.24 2.32
CA VAL A 160 6.36 1.32 1.69
C VAL A 160 6.96 1.70 0.33
N LEU A 161 8.29 1.86 0.24
CA LEU A 161 8.95 2.18 -1.02
C LEU A 161 8.83 1.07 -2.06
N ARG A 162 8.86 -0.20 -1.63
CA ARG A 162 8.60 -1.35 -2.50
C ARG A 162 7.17 -1.33 -3.03
N GLY A 163 6.18 -1.12 -2.14
CA GLY A 163 4.77 -0.98 -2.54
C GLY A 163 4.54 0.18 -3.51
N ALA A 164 5.15 1.33 -3.22
CA ALA A 164 5.14 2.50 -4.09
C ALA A 164 5.76 2.20 -5.47
N ALA A 165 6.90 1.52 -5.52
CA ALA A 165 7.54 1.13 -6.79
C ALA A 165 6.66 0.19 -7.62
N VAL A 166 5.90 -0.70 -6.97
CA VAL A 166 4.90 -1.54 -7.65
C VAL A 166 3.75 -0.67 -8.18
N LEU A 167 3.18 0.23 -7.38
CA LEU A 167 2.10 1.13 -7.79
C LEU A 167 2.51 2.11 -8.90
N LEU A 168 3.77 2.52 -8.97
CA LEU A 168 4.27 3.33 -10.08
C LEU A 168 4.25 2.57 -11.42
N ARG A 169 4.45 1.24 -11.38
CA ARG A 169 4.43 0.35 -12.54
C ARG A 169 3.03 -0.18 -12.88
N VAL A 170 2.22 -0.44 -11.86
CA VAL A 170 0.89 -1.04 -11.97
C VAL A 170 -0.16 0.05 -11.78
N GLY A 171 -0.84 0.43 -12.86
CA GLY A 171 -1.85 1.49 -12.83
C GLY A 171 -1.24 2.89 -12.81
N ALA A 172 -0.35 3.18 -13.76
CA ALA A 172 0.63 4.28 -13.83
C ALA A 172 0.12 5.74 -13.76
N ASP A 173 -1.11 5.97 -13.31
CA ASP A 173 -1.82 7.21 -13.58
C ASP A 173 -2.53 7.84 -12.36
N TRP A 174 -2.12 7.47 -11.15
CA TRP A 174 -2.64 8.04 -9.89
C TRP A 174 -1.95 9.36 -9.50
N ASP A 175 -2.60 10.16 -8.66
CA ASP A 175 -2.13 11.49 -8.23
C ASP A 175 -1.48 11.46 -6.83
N TRP A 176 -2.08 10.74 -5.88
CA TRP A 176 -1.58 10.62 -4.50
C TRP A 176 -1.50 9.16 -4.03
N LEU A 177 -0.44 8.85 -3.29
CA LEU A 177 -0.27 7.62 -2.53
C LEU A 177 -0.74 7.83 -1.09
N VAL A 178 -1.64 6.97 -0.63
CA VAL A 178 -2.12 6.89 0.75
C VAL A 178 -1.68 5.55 1.35
N THR A 179 -0.98 5.60 2.47
CA THR A 179 -0.57 4.39 3.21
C THR A 179 -1.53 4.13 4.36
N LEU A 180 -2.02 2.89 4.47
CA LEU A 180 -2.93 2.46 5.53
C LEU A 180 -2.49 1.11 6.10
N GLY A 181 -2.52 0.98 7.42
CA GLY A 181 -2.42 -0.28 8.14
C GLY A 181 -3.79 -0.90 8.42
N ALA A 182 -3.80 -2.18 8.79
CA ALA A 182 -5.00 -2.93 9.17
C ALA A 182 -5.76 -2.35 10.39
N ALA A 183 -5.10 -1.48 11.15
CA ALA A 183 -5.67 -0.75 12.29
C ALA A 183 -6.23 0.63 11.92
N ASP A 184 -6.27 0.98 10.63
CA ASP A 184 -6.75 2.27 10.17
C ASP A 184 -8.17 2.15 9.61
N TYR A 185 -8.91 3.25 9.63
CA TYR A 185 -10.26 3.33 9.07
C TYR A 185 -10.58 4.72 8.54
N PRO A 186 -11.32 4.84 7.42
CA PRO A 186 -11.76 6.14 6.92
C PRO A 186 -12.83 6.77 7.82
N LEU A 187 -12.80 8.09 7.95
CA LEU A 187 -13.82 8.92 8.61
C LEU A 187 -14.65 9.74 7.61
N VAL A 188 -14.44 9.49 6.31
CA VAL A 188 -15.13 10.10 5.18
C VAL A 188 -15.41 9.04 4.12
N THR A 189 -16.43 9.24 3.29
CA THR A 189 -16.62 8.40 2.10
C THR A 189 -15.53 8.67 1.06
N GLN A 190 -15.36 7.77 0.09
CA GLN A 190 -14.42 8.01 -1.01
C GLN A 190 -14.83 9.20 -1.88
N ASP A 191 -16.13 9.39 -2.12
CA ASP A 191 -16.64 10.58 -2.79
C ASP A 191 -16.30 11.86 -2.02
N ASP A 192 -16.45 11.86 -0.69
CA ASP A 192 -16.09 13.00 0.16
C ASP A 192 -14.59 13.33 0.08
N LEU A 193 -13.74 12.30 0.08
CA LEU A 193 -12.29 12.46 -0.07
C LEU A 193 -11.92 13.00 -1.46
N LEU A 194 -12.49 12.43 -2.51
CA LEU A 194 -12.32 12.86 -3.90
C LEU A 194 -12.76 14.32 -4.08
N TYR A 195 -13.91 14.69 -3.51
CA TYR A 195 -14.41 16.05 -3.51
C TYR A 195 -13.42 17.02 -2.83
N ALA A 196 -12.99 16.70 -1.61
CA ALA A 196 -12.12 17.58 -0.84
C ALA A 196 -10.75 17.79 -1.49
N PHE A 197 -10.20 16.75 -2.14
CA PHE A 197 -8.92 16.83 -2.84
C PHE A 197 -9.02 17.37 -4.27
N SER A 198 -10.23 17.54 -4.83
CA SER A 198 -10.39 18.05 -6.21
C SER A 198 -9.91 19.49 -6.37
N SER A 199 -9.92 20.30 -5.29
CA SER A 199 -9.40 21.67 -5.28
C SER A 199 -7.92 21.76 -4.87
N VAL A 200 -7.28 20.65 -4.54
CA VAL A 200 -5.90 20.62 -4.04
C VAL A 200 -4.93 20.49 -5.22
N PRO A 201 -3.87 21.32 -5.30
CA PRO A 201 -2.81 21.12 -6.28
C PRO A 201 -2.15 19.74 -6.11
N ARG A 202 -2.11 18.96 -7.20
CA ARG A 202 -1.74 17.53 -7.20
C ARG A 202 -0.27 17.25 -6.85
N ASP A 203 0.55 18.28 -6.84
CA ASP A 203 1.96 18.25 -6.46
C ASP A 203 2.18 18.42 -4.95
N LEU A 204 1.15 18.78 -4.17
CA LEU A 204 1.24 18.90 -2.72
C LEU A 204 1.31 17.54 -2.02
N ASN A 205 2.02 17.52 -0.90
CA ASN A 205 2.22 16.36 -0.04
C ASN A 205 1.76 16.72 1.38
N PHE A 206 0.99 15.83 2.00
CA PHE A 206 0.54 16.00 3.38
C PHE A 206 1.47 15.21 4.28
N ILE A 207 2.47 15.91 4.81
CA ILE A 207 3.53 15.34 5.65
C ILE A 207 3.61 16.20 6.90
N ASP A 208 3.10 15.67 8.01
CA ASP A 208 3.39 16.21 9.32
C ASP A 208 4.89 16.08 9.61
N HIS A 209 5.51 17.19 9.98
CA HIS A 209 6.94 17.29 10.26
C HIS A 209 7.26 18.43 11.23
N ARG A 210 8.29 18.19 12.03
CA ARG A 210 8.98 19.17 12.86
C ARG A 210 10.47 18.88 12.86
N ALA A 211 11.28 19.92 13.03
CA ALA A 211 12.72 19.75 13.16
C ALA A 211 13.01 18.85 14.37
N ASP A 212 13.86 17.85 14.18
CA ASP A 212 14.26 16.96 15.25
C ASP A 212 15.33 17.63 16.12
N SER A 213 15.07 17.69 17.43
CA SER A 213 15.95 18.32 18.43
C SER A 213 16.82 17.32 19.17
N GLU A 214 16.72 16.02 18.86
CA GLU A 214 17.55 15.01 19.51
C GLU A 214 19.00 15.17 19.02
N THR A 215 19.94 15.05 19.96
CA THR A 215 21.37 15.18 19.66
C THR A 215 21.98 13.86 19.24
N HIS A 216 21.38 12.75 19.70
CA HIS A 216 21.83 11.39 19.44
C HIS A 216 20.63 10.47 19.24
N HIS A 217 20.76 9.51 18.34
CA HIS A 217 19.75 8.48 18.11
C HIS A 217 20.29 7.09 18.45
N VAL A 218 19.40 6.23 18.92
CA VAL A 218 19.68 4.82 19.20
C VAL A 218 19.96 4.09 17.90
N VAL A 219 21.03 3.30 17.88
CA VAL A 219 21.39 2.45 16.74
C VAL A 219 20.69 1.10 16.88
N VAL A 220 19.90 0.73 15.89
CA VAL A 220 19.22 -0.57 15.82
C VAL A 220 19.74 -1.41 14.67
N LEU A 221 19.63 -2.73 14.81
CA LEU A 221 19.80 -3.69 13.74
C LEU A 221 18.44 -4.28 13.39
N ASP A 222 17.95 -3.93 12.22
CA ASP A 222 16.74 -4.48 11.64
C ASP A 222 17.08 -5.63 10.70
N GLN A 223 17.02 -6.85 11.23
CA GLN A 223 17.37 -8.07 10.49
C GLN A 223 16.37 -8.36 9.35
N ASN A 224 15.18 -7.75 9.39
CA ASN A 224 14.14 -7.95 8.39
C ASN A 224 14.54 -7.42 7.00
N LEU A 225 15.51 -6.50 6.92
CA LEU A 225 16.09 -6.07 5.63
C LEU A 225 16.84 -7.20 4.91
N LEU A 226 17.27 -8.24 5.64
CA LEU A 226 18.10 -9.34 5.13
C LEU A 226 17.39 -10.70 5.16
N GLN A 227 16.30 -10.81 5.93
CA GLN A 227 15.61 -12.07 6.20
C GLN A 227 14.27 -12.16 5.46
N SER A 228 13.73 -13.38 5.40
CA SER A 228 12.42 -13.66 4.78
C SER A 228 11.30 -13.90 5.78
N THR A 229 11.58 -13.75 7.08
CA THR A 229 10.66 -13.96 8.19
C THR A 229 10.73 -12.77 9.13
N ASN A 230 9.59 -12.38 9.71
CA ASN A 230 9.58 -11.31 10.71
C ASN A 230 10.49 -11.67 11.90
N ALA A 231 11.32 -10.71 12.29
CA ALA A 231 12.21 -10.78 13.44
C ALA A 231 12.11 -9.47 14.22
N GLU A 232 12.28 -9.54 15.55
CA GLU A 232 12.33 -8.32 16.36
C GLU A 232 13.61 -7.53 16.07
N ILE A 233 13.49 -6.20 16.06
CA ILE A 233 14.66 -5.32 16.00
C ILE A 233 15.59 -5.55 17.20
N SER A 234 16.89 -5.57 16.93
CA SER A 234 17.92 -5.70 17.97
C SER A 234 18.54 -4.35 18.27
N PHE A 235 18.67 -4.02 19.56
CA PHE A 235 19.27 -2.76 20.00
C PHE A 235 20.79 -2.90 20.12
N SER A 236 21.52 -1.91 19.61
CA SER A 236 22.94 -1.74 19.90
C SER A 236 23.13 -0.81 21.09
N SER A 237 24.25 -0.95 21.81
CA SER A 237 24.64 0.00 22.87
C SER A 237 25.15 1.33 22.32
N GLY A 238 25.42 1.40 21.00
CA GLY A 238 25.89 2.59 20.33
C GLY A 238 24.81 3.63 20.10
N HIS A 239 25.23 4.90 20.11
CA HIS A 239 24.43 6.04 19.70
C HIS A 239 25.08 6.69 18.47
N ARG A 240 24.27 7.30 17.62
CA ARG A 240 24.74 8.08 16.47
C ARG A 240 24.43 9.55 16.69
N GLU A 241 25.44 10.40 16.52
CA GLU A 241 25.29 11.85 16.54
C GLU A 241 24.42 12.33 15.36
N LYS A 242 23.76 13.48 15.56
CA LYS A 242 23.00 14.14 14.50
C LYS A 242 23.92 14.45 13.30
N PRO A 243 23.50 14.18 12.05
CA PRO A 243 24.31 14.42 10.87
C PRO A 243 24.47 15.92 10.59
N ASP A 244 25.66 16.32 10.14
CA ASP A 244 25.95 17.71 9.74
C ASP A 244 25.57 18.00 8.27
N ALA A 245 25.36 16.94 7.47
CA ALA A 245 25.15 17.06 6.02
C ALA A 245 23.70 17.41 5.63
N PHE A 246 22.73 17.20 6.52
CA PHE A 246 21.31 17.46 6.28
C PHE A 246 20.58 17.61 7.61
N GLU A 247 19.44 18.30 7.59
CA GLU A 247 18.61 18.50 8.78
C GLU A 247 17.64 17.34 8.96
N LEU A 248 17.55 16.80 10.18
CA LEU A 248 16.58 15.77 10.53
C LEU A 248 15.22 16.37 10.85
N PHE A 249 14.18 15.76 10.31
CA PHE A 249 12.79 16.06 10.61
C PHE A 249 12.06 14.78 11.00
N ARG A 250 11.19 14.89 12.01
CA ARG A 250 10.33 13.81 12.49
C ARG A 250 8.87 14.26 12.42
N GLY A 251 7.95 13.32 12.18
CA GLY A 251 6.51 13.56 12.32
C GLY A 251 5.71 12.28 12.18
N SER A 252 4.45 12.41 11.78
CA SER A 252 3.57 11.24 11.60
C SER A 252 4.11 10.24 10.56
N PRO A 253 4.10 8.91 10.84
CA PRO A 253 4.55 7.90 9.89
C PRO A 253 3.53 7.62 8.77
N TRP A 254 2.42 8.37 8.71
CA TRP A 254 1.30 8.15 7.79
C TRP A 254 1.08 9.34 6.85
N PRO A 255 1.99 9.58 5.89
CA PRO A 255 1.85 10.70 4.97
C PRO A 255 0.90 10.38 3.80
N ILE A 256 0.37 11.43 3.17
CA ILE A 256 -0.23 11.36 1.82
C ILE A 256 0.75 12.00 0.84
N LEU A 257 1.29 11.20 -0.08
CA LEU A 257 2.42 11.59 -0.92
C LEU A 257 1.98 11.80 -2.37
N SER A 258 2.33 12.94 -2.96
CA SER A 258 2.13 13.17 -4.40
C SER A 258 2.92 12.14 -5.21
N ARG A 259 2.42 11.79 -6.39
CA ARG A 259 3.12 10.88 -7.31
C ARG A 259 4.54 11.36 -7.62
N ALA A 260 4.71 12.66 -7.89
CA ALA A 260 6.01 13.24 -8.22
C ALA A 260 7.04 13.05 -7.08
N PHE A 261 6.62 13.19 -5.82
CA PHE A 261 7.49 12.95 -4.68
C PHE A 261 7.81 11.46 -4.50
N VAL A 262 6.83 10.59 -4.72
CA VAL A 262 7.04 9.14 -4.68
C VAL A 262 8.02 8.69 -5.77
N GLU A 263 7.88 9.19 -6.99
CA GLU A 263 8.83 8.94 -8.09
C GLU A 263 10.22 9.40 -7.73
N HIS A 264 10.36 10.57 -7.09
CA HIS A 264 11.64 11.05 -6.60
C HIS A 264 12.25 10.11 -5.54
N CYS A 265 11.46 9.64 -4.57
CA CYS A 265 11.94 8.73 -3.53
C CYS A 265 12.37 7.36 -4.09
N VAL A 266 11.67 6.85 -5.10
CA VAL A 266 11.93 5.54 -5.70
C VAL A 266 13.07 5.61 -6.73
N ALA A 267 13.05 6.59 -7.64
CA ALA A 267 14.07 6.73 -8.69
C ALA A 267 15.36 7.39 -8.18
N ALA A 268 15.25 8.23 -7.14
CA ALA A 268 16.34 8.95 -6.48
C ALA A 268 17.35 9.59 -7.45
N PRO A 269 16.91 10.53 -8.32
CA PRO A 269 17.76 11.09 -9.37
C PRO A 269 18.96 11.90 -8.83
N ASP A 270 18.86 12.50 -7.64
CA ASP A 270 19.87 13.36 -7.02
C ASP A 270 20.60 12.70 -5.83
N ASN A 271 20.46 11.38 -5.68
CA ASN A 271 21.02 10.55 -4.61
C ASN A 271 20.56 10.86 -3.17
N LEU A 272 19.91 11.99 -2.89
CA LEU A 272 19.45 12.35 -1.54
C LEU A 272 18.59 11.23 -0.91
N PRO A 273 17.55 10.67 -1.57
CA PRO A 273 16.78 9.57 -1.01
C PRO A 273 17.64 8.32 -0.71
N ARG A 274 18.64 7.99 -1.56
CA ARG A 274 19.54 6.85 -1.33
C ARG A 274 20.45 7.07 -0.11
N THR A 275 21.01 8.28 0.02
CA THR A 275 21.83 8.66 1.17
C THR A 275 21.01 8.58 2.46
N LEU A 276 19.77 9.07 2.45
CA LEU A 276 18.89 9.01 3.60
C LEU A 276 18.46 7.58 3.93
N LEU A 277 18.20 6.71 2.94
CA LEU A 277 17.95 5.29 3.19
C LEU A 277 19.14 4.60 3.87
N MET A 278 20.37 4.90 3.42
CA MET A 278 21.58 4.39 4.07
C MET A 278 21.74 4.95 5.49
N TYR A 279 21.38 6.20 5.72
CA TYR A 279 21.41 6.77 7.07
C TYR A 279 20.41 6.07 7.99
N PHE A 280 19.15 5.92 7.56
CA PHE A 280 18.07 5.38 8.37
C PHE A 280 18.08 3.84 8.49
N SER A 281 18.98 3.13 7.81
CA SER A 281 19.10 1.65 7.87
C SER A 281 19.38 1.09 9.27
N ASN A 282 19.71 1.95 10.23
CA ASN A 282 20.00 1.58 11.61
C ASN A 282 19.32 2.51 12.62
N THR A 283 18.18 3.10 12.24
CA THR A 283 17.45 4.06 13.07
C THR A 283 16.10 3.48 13.50
N LEU A 284 15.75 3.68 14.77
CA LEU A 284 14.43 3.36 15.30
C LEU A 284 13.38 4.33 14.75
N ASP A 285 12.17 3.84 14.51
CA ASP A 285 11.03 4.57 14.00
C ASP A 285 11.32 5.31 12.69
N ALA A 286 12.13 4.70 11.82
CA ALA A 286 12.58 5.30 10.56
C ALA A 286 11.44 5.86 9.67
N ALA A 287 10.23 5.29 9.77
CA ALA A 287 9.04 5.77 9.04
C ALA A 287 8.55 7.16 9.50
N GLU A 288 8.86 7.57 10.73
CA GLU A 288 8.57 8.91 11.25
C GLU A 288 9.55 9.97 10.76
N PHE A 289 10.67 9.56 10.15
CA PHE A 289 11.74 10.46 9.75
C PHE A 289 11.97 10.53 8.25
N TYR A 290 11.90 9.40 7.55
CA TYR A 290 12.43 9.28 6.20
C TYR A 290 11.79 10.28 5.24
N PHE A 291 10.46 10.26 5.11
CA PHE A 291 9.76 11.12 4.14
C PHE A 291 9.85 12.61 4.53
N GLN A 292 9.79 12.90 5.82
CA GLN A 292 9.96 14.25 6.39
C GLN A 292 11.33 14.83 6.04
N THR A 293 12.37 14.03 6.25
CA THR A 293 13.77 14.43 6.03
C THR A 293 14.07 14.55 4.54
N VAL A 294 13.59 13.63 3.69
CA VAL A 294 13.72 13.75 2.22
C VAL A 294 13.05 15.04 1.74
N MET A 295 11.82 15.30 2.21
CA MET A 295 11.04 16.47 1.83
C MET A 295 11.75 17.77 2.19
N ALA A 296 12.15 17.93 3.45
CA ALA A 296 12.77 19.17 3.95
C ALA A 296 14.12 19.48 3.28
N ASN A 297 14.88 18.45 2.92
CA ASN A 297 16.21 18.63 2.32
C ASN A 297 16.18 18.63 0.78
N SER A 298 15.05 18.37 0.13
CA SER A 298 14.94 18.40 -1.34
C SER A 298 14.55 19.78 -1.84
N GLN A 299 15.43 20.41 -2.64
CA GLN A 299 15.16 21.73 -3.23
C GLN A 299 13.91 21.74 -4.12
N ARG A 300 13.63 20.61 -4.80
CA ARG A 300 12.49 20.46 -5.71
C ARG A 300 11.14 20.55 -4.99
N PHE A 301 11.07 20.13 -3.72
CA PHE A 301 9.81 19.95 -3.01
C PHE A 301 9.56 20.93 -1.86
N ARG A 302 10.46 21.92 -1.65
CA ARG A 302 10.38 22.89 -0.54
C ARG A 302 9.03 23.58 -0.36
N ASN A 303 8.32 23.87 -1.45
CA ASN A 303 7.03 24.58 -1.43
C ASN A 303 5.83 23.64 -1.69
N SER A 304 6.04 22.32 -1.60
CA SER A 304 5.03 21.31 -1.92
C SER A 304 4.56 20.52 -0.71
N THR A 305 4.77 21.06 0.50
CA THR A 305 4.47 20.38 1.76
C THR A 305 3.38 21.10 2.53
N VAL A 306 2.33 20.37 2.87
CA VAL A 306 1.32 20.75 3.85
C VAL A 306 1.68 20.03 5.15
N ASN A 307 1.96 20.79 6.21
CA ASN A 307 2.41 20.25 7.49
C ASN A 307 1.25 19.67 8.33
N HIS A 308 0.65 18.57 7.85
CA HIS A 308 -0.46 17.88 8.48
C HIS A 308 -0.61 16.47 7.87
N SER A 309 -1.06 15.47 8.65
CA SER A 309 -1.24 14.08 8.16
C SER A 309 -2.67 13.80 7.65
N VAL A 310 -3.62 14.70 7.92
CA VAL A 310 -5.07 14.53 7.63
C VAL A 310 -5.63 13.26 8.30
N ARG A 311 -4.95 12.82 9.36
CA ARG A 311 -5.22 11.59 10.09
C ARG A 311 -5.25 11.88 11.58
N LEU A 312 -6.18 11.22 12.28
CA LEU A 312 -6.32 11.30 13.72
C LEU A 312 -5.81 10.03 14.39
N ASP A 313 -5.02 10.19 15.45
CA ASP A 313 -4.66 9.07 16.30
C ASP A 313 -5.77 8.77 17.32
N VAL A 314 -6.33 7.56 17.26
CA VAL A 314 -7.38 7.07 18.15
C VAL A 314 -6.74 6.69 19.48
N PRO A 315 -7.14 7.32 20.60
CA PRO A 315 -6.69 6.91 21.91
C PRO A 315 -7.09 5.45 22.20
N PRO A 316 -6.24 4.66 22.88
CA PRO A 316 -6.59 3.30 23.24
C PRO A 316 -7.85 3.29 24.10
N PRO A 317 -8.68 2.24 23.98
CA PRO A 317 -9.85 2.12 24.84
C PRO A 317 -9.43 2.06 26.32
N PRO A 318 -10.29 2.53 27.25
CA PRO A 318 -10.01 2.40 28.67
C PRO A 318 -9.85 0.93 29.07
N PRO A 319 -9.07 0.62 30.12
CA PRO A 319 -8.95 -0.75 30.62
C PRO A 319 -10.32 -1.33 31.01
N PRO A 320 -10.52 -2.66 30.97
CA PRO A 320 -11.82 -3.30 31.21
C PRO A 320 -12.48 -2.95 32.55
N GLN A 321 -11.67 -2.60 33.55
CA GLN A 321 -12.12 -2.19 34.88
C GLN A 321 -12.76 -0.79 34.89
N GLN A 322 -12.56 -0.01 33.82
CA GLN A 322 -13.09 1.32 33.59
C GLN A 322 -13.85 1.36 32.26
N GLN A 323 -14.67 0.33 31.98
CA GLN A 323 -15.46 0.29 30.75
C GLN A 323 -16.24 1.61 30.60
N PRO A 324 -16.02 2.36 29.50
CA PRO A 324 -16.64 3.66 29.32
C PRO A 324 -18.16 3.47 29.26
N GLY A 325 -18.89 4.29 30.02
CA GLY A 325 -20.34 4.35 29.91
C GLY A 325 -20.78 4.80 28.52
N ALA A 326 -22.06 4.61 28.20
CA ALA A 326 -22.62 4.95 26.88
C ALA A 326 -22.33 6.40 26.46
N ASP A 327 -22.41 7.36 27.38
CA ASP A 327 -22.11 8.78 27.12
C ASP A 327 -20.66 9.02 26.71
N GLN A 328 -19.72 8.29 27.31
CA GLN A 328 -18.30 8.41 26.99
C GLN A 328 -17.98 7.76 25.64
N GLN A 329 -18.65 6.66 25.30
CA GLN A 329 -18.56 6.05 23.98
C GLN A 329 -19.14 6.97 22.89
N GLN A 330 -20.26 7.64 23.17
CA GLN A 330 -20.86 8.64 22.29
C GLN A 330 -19.91 9.83 22.07
N SER A 331 -19.36 10.39 23.16
CA SER A 331 -18.40 11.49 23.09
C SER A 331 -17.14 11.11 22.29
N ARG A 332 -16.62 9.88 22.48
CA ARG A 332 -15.49 9.35 21.70
C ARG A 332 -15.85 9.30 20.21
N TYR A 333 -17.02 8.79 19.85
CA TYR A 333 -17.49 8.74 18.47
C TYR A 333 -17.63 10.14 17.85
N ASP A 334 -18.29 11.06 18.56
CA ASP A 334 -18.52 12.43 18.08
C ASP A 334 -17.21 13.19 17.89
N ALA A 335 -16.23 13.00 18.76
CA ALA A 335 -14.89 13.57 18.62
C ALA A 335 -14.15 13.03 17.39
N LEU A 336 -14.27 11.73 17.10
CA LEU A 336 -13.66 11.11 15.92
C LEU A 336 -14.28 11.66 14.63
N VAL A 337 -15.60 11.58 14.48
CA VAL A 337 -16.32 11.99 13.26
C VAL A 337 -16.35 13.51 13.08
N GLY A 338 -16.30 14.26 14.18
CA GLY A 338 -16.25 15.72 14.21
C GLY A 338 -14.86 16.31 13.93
N SER A 339 -13.80 15.51 13.95
CA SER A 339 -12.41 15.98 13.82
C SER A 339 -12.08 16.65 12.47
N GLY A 340 -12.82 16.29 11.41
CA GLY A 340 -12.53 16.73 10.04
C GLY A 340 -11.38 15.99 9.37
N ALA A 341 -10.74 15.03 10.05
CA ALA A 341 -9.72 14.16 9.46
C ALA A 341 -10.32 13.19 8.44
N ALA A 342 -9.52 12.74 7.47
CA ALA A 342 -9.95 11.76 6.47
C ALA A 342 -9.87 10.32 7.00
N PHE A 343 -8.88 10.05 7.86
CA PHE A 343 -8.63 8.72 8.41
C PHE A 343 -8.39 8.79 9.92
N ALA A 344 -8.59 7.66 10.58
CA ALA A 344 -8.21 7.47 11.96
C ALA A 344 -7.56 6.10 12.18
N GLY A 345 -6.68 6.01 13.16
CA GLY A 345 -6.08 4.76 13.63
C GLY A 345 -5.29 5.01 14.91
N ARG A 346 -4.82 4.05 15.69
CA ARG A 346 -4.87 2.61 15.50
C ARG A 346 -6.07 2.07 16.26
N PHE A 347 -7.09 1.59 15.54
CA PHE A 347 -8.22 0.88 16.14
C PHE A 347 -7.72 -0.47 16.70
N GLY A 348 -8.07 -0.76 17.95
CA GLY A 348 -7.85 -2.06 18.57
C GLY A 348 -9.00 -3.02 18.21
N ASP A 349 -9.54 -3.70 19.21
CA ASP A 349 -10.75 -4.53 19.08
C ASP A 349 -12.03 -3.66 19.18
N ASP A 350 -12.07 -2.57 18.43
CA ASP A 350 -13.13 -1.55 18.46
C ASP A 350 -14.27 -1.88 17.46
N GLU A 351 -14.70 -3.15 17.37
CA GLU A 351 -15.65 -3.63 16.35
C GLU A 351 -16.99 -2.88 16.32
N ALA A 352 -17.55 -2.56 17.49
CA ALA A 352 -18.80 -1.80 17.58
C ALA A 352 -18.65 -0.36 17.06
N LEU A 353 -17.47 0.25 17.29
CA LEU A 353 -17.18 1.60 16.82
C LEU A 353 -16.96 1.61 15.30
N LEU A 354 -16.23 0.62 14.77
CA LEU A 354 -16.05 0.44 13.33
C LEU A 354 -17.38 0.17 12.62
N GLN A 355 -18.25 -0.64 13.22
CA GLN A 355 -19.59 -0.90 12.70
C GLN A 355 -20.44 0.37 12.65
N ARG A 356 -20.36 1.20 13.70
CA ARG A 356 -21.04 2.49 13.72
C ARG A 356 -20.51 3.46 12.67
N ILE A 357 -19.20 3.47 12.41
CA ILE A 357 -18.61 4.27 11.32
C ILE A 357 -19.12 3.77 9.96
N ASP A 358 -19.17 2.45 9.75
CA ASP A 358 -19.72 1.86 8.53
C ASP A 358 -21.17 2.31 8.28
N GLU A 359 -22.03 2.24 9.29
CA GLU A 359 -23.45 2.56 9.18
C GLU A 359 -23.72 4.06 9.05
N GLU A 360 -23.19 4.86 9.97
CA GLU A 360 -23.56 6.27 10.11
C GLU A 360 -22.74 7.21 9.22
N VAL A 361 -21.46 6.89 8.97
CA VAL A 361 -20.54 7.74 8.18
C VAL A 361 -20.46 7.26 6.74
N LEU A 362 -20.12 5.99 6.54
CA LEU A 362 -19.85 5.44 5.22
C LEU A 362 -21.12 4.98 4.50
N ARG A 363 -22.20 4.71 5.26
CA ARG A 363 -23.43 4.06 4.76
C ARG A 363 -23.10 2.76 4.01
N ARG A 364 -22.13 2.02 4.53
CA ARG A 364 -21.61 0.79 3.94
C ARG A 364 -22.47 -0.39 4.42
N PRO A 365 -23.04 -1.20 3.52
CA PRO A 365 -23.72 -2.42 3.90
C PRO A 365 -22.71 -3.45 4.44
N LEU A 366 -23.16 -4.36 5.31
CA LEU A 366 -22.30 -5.28 6.08
C LEU A 366 -21.23 -5.97 5.21
N ASP A 367 -21.67 -6.56 4.09
CA ASP A 367 -20.85 -7.33 3.17
C ASP A 367 -20.49 -6.61 1.86
N GLY A 368 -20.80 -5.32 1.73
CA GLY A 368 -20.54 -4.56 0.50
C GLY A 368 -19.44 -3.51 0.62
N VAL A 369 -19.13 -2.91 -0.52
CA VAL A 369 -18.23 -1.74 -0.62
C VAL A 369 -18.99 -0.47 -0.24
N THR A 370 -18.26 0.57 0.17
CA THR A 370 -18.85 1.89 0.44
C THR A 370 -19.51 2.44 -0.83
N PRO A 371 -20.81 2.78 -0.81
CA PRO A 371 -21.48 3.32 -1.98
C PRO A 371 -20.97 4.73 -2.31
N GLY A 372 -20.73 4.99 -3.60
CA GLY A 372 -20.42 6.32 -4.13
C GLY A 372 -21.40 6.73 -5.23
N ALA A 373 -21.20 7.89 -5.85
CA ALA A 373 -22.02 8.34 -6.99
C ALA A 373 -21.86 7.43 -8.23
N TRP A 374 -20.72 6.76 -8.35
CA TRP A 374 -20.44 5.72 -9.35
C TRP A 374 -21.34 4.49 -9.21
N CYS A 375 -21.97 4.33 -8.04
CA CYS A 375 -22.86 3.22 -7.74
C CYS A 375 -24.29 3.57 -8.17
N ALA A 376 -24.70 3.14 -9.36
CA ALA A 376 -26.09 3.25 -9.78
C ALA A 376 -26.90 2.10 -9.13
N GLY A 377 -28.09 2.36 -8.60
CA GLY A 377 -28.96 1.33 -7.99
C GLY A 377 -29.18 1.56 -6.49
N GLY A 378 -30.32 2.07 -6.03
CA GLY A 378 -31.44 2.65 -6.74
C GLY A 378 -31.97 3.85 -5.95
N SER A 379 -32.60 4.78 -6.65
CA SER A 379 -33.60 5.66 -6.04
C SER A 379 -34.76 4.77 -5.56
N GLY A 380 -34.59 4.12 -4.42
CA GLY A 380 -35.68 3.44 -3.74
C GLY A 380 -36.56 4.49 -3.12
N GLU A 381 -37.76 4.66 -3.68
CA GLU A 381 -38.91 5.03 -2.86
C GLU A 381 -38.90 4.18 -1.59
N GLU A 382 -39.27 4.80 -0.45
CA GLU A 382 -39.27 4.18 0.87
C GLU A 382 -39.88 2.75 0.82
N GLY A 383 -39.06 1.71 1.03
CA GLY A 383 -39.55 0.37 1.33
C GLY A 383 -39.14 -0.81 0.43
N VAL A 384 -38.22 -0.67 -0.52
CA VAL A 384 -37.66 -1.82 -1.27
C VAL A 384 -36.19 -2.00 -0.93
N ALA A 385 -35.81 -3.25 -0.60
CA ALA A 385 -34.47 -3.65 -0.19
C ALA A 385 -33.37 -3.05 -1.08
N GLU A 386 -32.34 -2.47 -0.45
CA GLU A 386 -31.16 -1.89 -1.07
C GLU A 386 -30.60 -2.86 -2.12
N SER A 387 -30.85 -2.57 -3.40
CA SER A 387 -30.29 -3.34 -4.50
C SER A 387 -28.77 -3.19 -4.48
N GLU A 388 -28.06 -4.30 -4.68
CA GLU A 388 -26.61 -4.33 -4.85
C GLU A 388 -26.14 -3.23 -5.81
N CYS A 389 -25.01 -2.62 -5.49
CA CYS A 389 -24.38 -1.59 -6.30
C CYS A 389 -24.25 -2.04 -7.76
N SER A 390 -25.08 -1.50 -8.67
CA SER A 390 -25.04 -1.94 -10.06
C SER A 390 -23.78 -1.40 -10.72
N LEU A 391 -23.01 -2.32 -11.30
CA LEU A 391 -21.76 -2.03 -11.99
C LEU A 391 -22.05 -1.22 -13.25
N GLY A 392 -21.16 -0.27 -13.59
CA GLY A 392 -21.25 0.53 -14.82
C GLY A 392 -21.73 1.98 -14.66
N GLY A 393 -21.80 2.52 -13.44
CA GLY A 393 -21.99 3.96 -13.24
C GLY A 393 -20.73 4.78 -13.57
N ASP A 394 -20.90 6.11 -13.63
CA ASP A 394 -19.82 7.04 -13.96
C ASP A 394 -18.77 7.11 -12.83
N ILE A 395 -17.56 6.61 -13.08
CA ILE A 395 -16.45 6.59 -12.12
C ILE A 395 -15.83 7.99 -11.87
N ASP A 396 -16.20 8.99 -12.68
CA ASP A 396 -15.82 10.39 -12.47
C ASP A 396 -16.85 11.15 -11.63
N ALA A 397 -18.06 10.58 -11.44
CA ALA A 397 -19.10 11.21 -10.65
C ALA A 397 -18.74 11.14 -9.15
N VAL A 398 -18.87 12.28 -8.46
CA VAL A 398 -18.57 12.43 -7.05
C VAL A 398 -19.70 13.15 -6.35
N ARG A 399 -20.21 12.59 -5.25
CA ARG A 399 -21.25 13.20 -4.41
C ARG A 399 -20.63 13.78 -3.15
N GLN A 400 -20.66 15.11 -3.03
CA GLN A 400 -20.24 15.77 -1.79
C GLN A 400 -21.24 15.53 -0.64
N GLY A 401 -20.71 15.15 0.52
CA GLY A 401 -21.42 14.98 1.79
C GLY A 401 -21.08 16.08 2.81
N ALA A 402 -21.57 15.91 4.03
CA ALA A 402 -21.23 16.81 5.14
C ALA A 402 -19.79 16.63 5.61
N ALA A 403 -19.29 15.39 5.62
CA ALA A 403 -17.92 15.07 6.04
C ALA A 403 -16.89 15.58 5.01
N GLY A 404 -17.17 15.44 3.71
CA GLY A 404 -16.33 16.01 2.65
C GLY A 404 -16.23 17.53 2.70
N ARG A 405 -17.31 18.25 3.04
CA ARG A 405 -17.25 19.70 3.27
C ARG A 405 -16.39 20.10 4.47
N ARG A 406 -16.45 19.33 5.56
CA ARG A 406 -15.57 19.56 6.72
C ARG A 406 -14.11 19.31 6.36
N LEU A 407 -13.82 18.20 5.68
CA LEU A 407 -12.49 17.87 5.21
C LEU A 407 -11.94 18.93 4.24
N ALA A 408 -12.75 19.38 3.28
CA ALA A 408 -12.37 20.45 2.35
C ALA A 408 -12.07 21.76 3.09
N SER A 409 -12.85 22.10 4.13
CA SER A 409 -12.59 23.27 4.98
C SER A 409 -11.26 23.15 5.74
N LEU A 410 -10.95 21.96 6.27
CA LEU A 410 -9.68 21.69 6.94
C LEU A 410 -8.51 21.80 5.95
N ILE A 411 -8.62 21.19 4.77
CA ILE A 411 -7.56 21.25 3.76
C ILE A 411 -7.34 22.69 3.29
N ASN A 412 -8.41 23.44 3.04
CA ASN A 412 -8.31 24.84 2.61
C ASN A 412 -7.67 25.72 3.68
N SER A 413 -7.93 25.48 4.97
CA SER A 413 -7.25 26.24 6.03
C SER A 413 -5.76 25.91 6.07
N LEU A 414 -5.38 24.63 5.93
CA LEU A 414 -3.98 24.18 5.94
C LEU A 414 -3.18 24.71 4.74
N VAL A 415 -3.75 24.63 3.54
CA VAL A 415 -3.11 25.14 2.31
C VAL A 415 -3.08 26.67 2.31
N GLY A 416 -4.15 27.33 2.78
CA GLY A 416 -4.24 28.78 2.87
C GLY A 416 -3.32 29.43 3.91
N THR A 417 -2.91 28.69 4.95
CA THR A 417 -1.94 29.18 5.96
C THR A 417 -0.48 29.20 5.48
N GLY A 418 -0.22 28.78 4.23
CA GLY A 418 1.12 28.70 3.64
C GLY A 418 1.42 29.71 2.52
N ALA A 419 0.60 30.75 2.34
CA ALA A 419 0.82 31.82 1.35
C ALA A 419 1.49 33.06 1.94
#